data_AF-A0A9W6XHS0-F1
#
_entry.id   AF-A0A9W6XHS0-F1
#
_cell.length_a   1.000
_cell.length_b   1.000
_cell.length_c   1.000
_cell.angle_alpha   90.00
_cell.angle_beta   90.00
_cell.angle_gamma   90.00
#
_symmetry.space_group_name_H-M   'P 1'
#
loop_
_entity.id
_entity.type
_entity.pdbx_description
1 polymer ?
#
loop_
_entity_poly.entity_id
_entity_poly.type
_entity_poly.pdbx_seq_one_letter_code
_entity_poly.pdbx_strand_id
1 'polypeptide(L)'
;MAAEQAKDRGNRAFSAGLYADAVACFSEALALAPDAPNAHVFYSNRSAAQLKLGKAAEALQDADQCIALRGSWPKGYSRRGSALYALGRYADAYRAYKDGLSHEASNAGLLEGLRAVEAKMATQRPASTSSSSSSSAPPSATVGLRSFLLGDKRSLFQLYQFALRCLLLLCFCNFWVPTLLSSYAAYANFFKLALVNHTSYLAFTHGAPKWNAMYAQRLLLDPAAQVFFFCLVFWVSAPHGMALIPVFLLEMVHLFTYLQSLLQVLGLADSAPVTLVTSKALVPLTALIISDPSFPQLATRAKWAKLYTRMPQVAANVDVAIGVALILEMLTPARNFLLLVLYWQVLRVRYMISPQLQEAFRALHATILTIVHHPRCPAVVGAAYGKIHAFAVKMSDAVQQQQQAASGAGGLASRCNIM
;
A
#
# COMPACT_ATOMS: atom_id res chain seq x y z
N MET A 1 -4.26 0.53 41.73
CA MET A 1 -3.40 -0.18 42.69
C MET A 1 -3.46 -1.69 42.50
N ALA A 2 -4.64 -2.34 42.51
CA ALA A 2 -4.74 -3.80 42.38
C ALA A 2 -4.19 -4.37 41.05
N ALA A 3 -4.48 -3.73 39.90
CA ALA A 3 -3.95 -4.17 38.60
C ALA A 3 -2.41 -4.07 38.51
N GLU A 4 -1.81 -3.04 39.10
CA GLU A 4 -0.34 -2.90 39.18
C GLU A 4 0.30 -3.98 40.06
N GLN A 5 -0.33 -4.29 41.20
CA GLN A 5 0.12 -5.38 42.06
C GLN A 5 0.03 -6.74 41.35
N ALA A 6 -1.02 -6.96 40.55
CA ALA A 6 -1.15 -8.15 39.70
C ALA A 6 -0.06 -8.19 38.61
N LYS A 7 0.25 -7.06 37.94
CA LYS A 7 1.39 -6.96 37.02
C LYS A 7 2.71 -7.29 37.73
N ASP A 8 2.95 -6.77 38.92
CA ASP A 8 4.20 -7.00 39.65
C ASP A 8 4.35 -8.44 40.10
N ARG A 9 3.25 -9.08 40.56
CA ARG A 9 3.22 -10.54 40.78
C ARG A 9 3.52 -11.30 39.49
N GLY A 10 2.92 -10.91 38.37
CA GLY A 10 3.19 -11.51 37.06
C GLY A 10 4.65 -11.36 36.62
N ASN A 11 5.27 -10.19 36.85
CA ASN A 11 6.68 -9.97 36.57
C ASN A 11 7.59 -10.85 37.44
N ARG A 12 7.28 -10.99 38.75
CA ARG A 12 8.00 -11.89 39.65
C ARG A 12 7.88 -13.35 39.21
N ALA A 13 6.68 -13.80 38.87
CA ALA A 13 6.43 -15.14 38.36
C ALA A 13 7.17 -15.39 37.04
N PHE A 14 7.18 -14.42 36.13
CA PHE A 14 7.90 -14.50 34.86
C PHE A 14 9.42 -14.63 35.08
N SER A 15 10.00 -13.84 35.98
CA SER A 15 11.42 -13.92 36.33
C SER A 15 11.78 -15.23 37.04
N ALA A 16 10.84 -15.83 37.78
CA ALA A 16 10.98 -17.13 38.41
C ALA A 16 10.77 -18.33 37.46
N GLY A 17 10.47 -18.07 36.17
CA GLY A 17 10.19 -19.13 35.19
C GLY A 17 8.79 -19.76 35.31
N LEU A 18 7.94 -19.26 36.21
CA LEU A 18 6.56 -19.69 36.41
C LEU A 18 5.64 -19.00 35.39
N TYR A 19 5.78 -19.38 34.12
CA TYR A 19 5.12 -18.67 33.01
C TYR A 19 3.60 -18.81 33.01
N ALA A 20 3.03 -19.93 33.49
CA ALA A 20 1.60 -20.11 33.61
C ALA A 20 0.99 -19.15 34.65
N ASP A 21 1.64 -19.04 35.82
CA ASP A 21 1.24 -18.11 36.87
C ASP A 21 1.41 -16.65 36.42
N ALA A 22 2.46 -16.36 35.64
CA ALA A 22 2.63 -15.04 35.03
C ALA A 22 1.47 -14.70 34.09
N VAL A 23 1.03 -15.63 33.24
CA VAL A 23 -0.15 -15.44 32.38
C VAL A 23 -1.41 -15.20 33.21
N ALA A 24 -1.61 -15.96 34.29
CA ALA A 24 -2.76 -15.78 35.18
C ALA A 24 -2.75 -14.37 35.82
N CYS A 25 -1.61 -13.95 36.36
CA CYS A 25 -1.45 -12.63 36.97
C CYS A 25 -1.64 -11.47 35.97
N PHE A 26 -1.13 -11.58 34.74
CA PHE A 26 -1.37 -10.55 33.71
C PHE A 26 -2.82 -10.55 33.20
N SER A 27 -3.48 -11.71 33.19
CA SER A 27 -4.91 -11.80 32.85
C SER A 27 -5.78 -11.19 33.94
N GLU A 28 -5.41 -11.38 35.21
CA GLU A 28 -6.02 -10.70 36.35
C GLU A 28 -5.84 -9.18 36.24
N ALA A 29 -4.63 -8.69 35.92
CA ALA A 29 -4.38 -7.27 35.70
C ALA A 29 -5.28 -6.68 34.60
N LEU A 30 -5.47 -7.43 33.49
CA LEU A 30 -6.34 -7.04 32.39
C LEU A 30 -7.83 -7.10 32.75
N ALA A 31 -8.27 -8.02 33.60
CA ALA A 31 -9.64 -8.09 34.07
C ALA A 31 -9.97 -6.95 35.06
N LEU A 32 -9.00 -6.57 35.89
CA LEU A 32 -9.15 -5.50 36.88
C LEU A 32 -9.13 -4.10 36.25
N ALA A 33 -8.40 -3.92 35.14
CA ALA A 33 -8.26 -2.62 34.49
C ALA A 33 -8.08 -2.75 32.97
N PRO A 34 -9.13 -3.17 32.23
CA PRO A 34 -9.05 -3.39 30.78
C PRO A 34 -8.76 -2.10 29.99
N ASP A 35 -9.24 -0.97 30.48
CA ASP A 35 -9.12 0.36 29.84
C ASP A 35 -8.02 1.24 30.46
N ALA A 36 -7.13 0.66 31.26
CA ALA A 36 -6.04 1.42 31.86
C ALA A 36 -5.13 2.03 30.78
N PRO A 37 -4.60 3.26 30.95
CA PRO A 37 -3.66 3.86 30.02
C PRO A 37 -2.42 3.01 29.74
N ASN A 38 -2.05 2.14 30.68
CA ASN A 38 -0.93 1.20 30.58
C ASN A 38 -1.34 -0.25 30.27
N ALA A 39 -2.59 -0.52 29.88
CA ALA A 39 -3.07 -1.87 29.54
C ALA A 39 -2.23 -2.54 28.45
N HIS A 40 -1.67 -1.75 27.52
CA HIS A 40 -0.72 -2.22 26.50
C HIS A 40 0.50 -2.95 27.10
N VAL A 41 0.94 -2.57 28.31
CA VAL A 41 2.04 -3.24 29.02
C VAL A 41 1.61 -4.63 29.50
N PHE A 42 0.39 -4.78 30.01
CA PHE A 42 -0.13 -6.07 30.47
C PHE A 42 -0.23 -7.06 29.30
N TYR A 43 -0.79 -6.63 28.16
CA TYR A 43 -0.81 -7.42 26.93
C TYR A 43 0.60 -7.79 26.44
N SER A 44 1.54 -6.86 26.44
CA SER A 44 2.93 -7.13 26.03
C SER A 44 3.64 -8.16 26.92
N ASN A 45 3.37 -8.12 28.23
CA ASN A 45 3.96 -9.05 29.18
C ASN A 45 3.28 -10.43 29.14
N ARG A 46 1.95 -10.48 28.96
CA ARG A 46 1.21 -11.72 28.79
C ARG A 46 1.60 -12.44 27.49
N SER A 47 1.76 -11.69 26.39
CA SER A 47 2.31 -12.20 25.12
C SER A 47 3.68 -12.87 25.31
N ALA A 48 4.57 -12.25 26.08
CA ALA A 48 5.89 -12.83 26.38
C ALA A 48 5.79 -14.14 27.16
N ALA A 49 4.91 -14.19 28.17
CA ALA A 49 4.70 -15.37 28.99
C ALA A 49 4.06 -16.52 28.20
N GLN A 50 3.09 -16.21 27.33
CA GLN A 50 2.47 -17.18 26.42
C GLN A 50 3.48 -17.77 25.43
N LEU A 51 4.43 -16.97 24.90
CA LEU A 51 5.50 -17.52 24.05
C LEU A 51 6.39 -18.52 24.80
N LYS A 52 6.69 -18.26 26.08
CA LYS A 52 7.46 -19.19 26.91
C LYS A 52 6.72 -20.50 27.19
N LEU A 53 5.39 -20.49 27.07
CA LEU A 53 4.54 -21.68 27.15
C LEU A 53 4.31 -22.37 25.79
N GLY A 54 4.92 -21.87 24.70
CA GLY A 54 4.69 -22.39 23.35
C GLY A 54 3.33 -21.98 22.74
N LYS A 55 2.56 -21.13 23.43
CA LYS A 55 1.24 -20.64 23.01
C LYS A 55 1.38 -19.44 22.06
N ALA A 56 1.95 -19.69 20.89
CA ALA A 56 2.37 -18.64 19.97
C ALA A 56 1.18 -17.91 19.28
N ALA A 57 0.03 -18.58 19.12
CA ALA A 57 -1.15 -17.96 18.53
C ALA A 57 -1.82 -16.95 19.48
N GLU A 58 -1.92 -17.31 20.76
CA GLU A 58 -2.41 -16.47 21.84
C GLU A 58 -1.46 -15.28 22.05
N ALA A 59 -0.15 -15.53 22.02
CA ALA A 59 0.85 -14.47 22.11
C ALA A 59 0.75 -13.45 20.97
N LEU A 60 0.38 -13.91 19.77
CA LEU A 60 0.14 -13.02 18.63
C LEU A 60 -1.10 -12.15 18.85
N GLN A 61 -2.19 -12.71 19.37
CA GLN A 61 -3.38 -11.94 19.70
C GLN A 61 -3.08 -10.85 20.72
N ASP A 62 -2.35 -11.19 21.79
CA ASP A 62 -1.93 -10.21 22.80
C ASP A 62 -0.99 -9.15 22.23
N ALA A 63 -0.09 -9.51 21.32
CA ALA A 63 0.77 -8.55 20.64
C ALA A 63 0.00 -7.58 19.72
N ASP A 64 -1.01 -8.08 19.00
CA ASP A 64 -1.89 -7.25 18.17
C ASP A 64 -2.74 -6.29 19.03
N GLN A 65 -3.24 -6.75 20.18
CA GLN A 65 -3.94 -5.87 21.16
C GLN A 65 -3.01 -4.80 21.74
N CYS A 66 -1.77 -5.17 22.06
CA CYS A 66 -0.76 -4.21 22.52
C CYS A 66 -0.52 -3.09 21.48
N ILE A 67 -0.43 -3.43 20.19
CA ILE A 67 -0.24 -2.45 19.10
C ILE A 67 -1.51 -1.62 18.89
N ALA A 68 -2.69 -2.22 19.00
CA ALA A 68 -3.96 -1.50 18.88
C ALA A 68 -4.11 -0.41 19.96
N LEU A 69 -3.68 -0.72 21.19
CA LEU A 69 -3.71 0.23 22.31
C LEU A 69 -2.59 1.28 22.24
N ARG A 70 -1.40 0.92 21.75
CA ARG A 70 -0.27 1.84 21.62
C ARG A 70 0.58 1.56 20.39
N GLY A 71 0.12 2.05 19.24
CA GLY A 71 0.76 1.82 17.94
C GLY A 71 2.14 2.45 17.76
N SER A 72 2.54 3.41 18.59
CA SER A 72 3.90 3.98 18.53
C SER A 72 4.92 3.22 19.39
N TRP A 73 4.51 2.19 20.12
CA TRP A 73 5.39 1.51 21.08
C TRP A 73 6.13 0.31 20.46
N PRO A 74 7.46 0.38 20.31
CA PRO A 74 8.24 -0.63 19.57
C PRO A 74 8.17 -2.04 20.18
N LYS A 75 7.94 -2.15 21.49
CA LYS A 75 7.85 -3.42 22.19
C LYS A 75 6.66 -4.27 21.70
N GLY A 76 5.55 -3.66 21.30
CA GLY A 76 4.39 -4.36 20.72
C GLY A 76 4.76 -5.09 19.43
N TYR A 77 5.45 -4.40 18.53
CA TYR A 77 5.98 -4.98 17.28
C TYR A 77 6.99 -6.09 17.53
N SER A 78 7.84 -5.92 18.54
CA SER A 78 8.81 -6.94 18.94
C SER A 78 8.12 -8.24 19.42
N ARG A 79 7.02 -8.11 20.18
CA ARG A 79 6.18 -9.25 20.60
C ARG A 79 5.49 -9.92 19.42
N ARG A 80 4.93 -9.12 18.50
CA ARG A 80 4.27 -9.62 17.29
C ARG A 80 5.24 -10.41 16.41
N GLY A 81 6.43 -9.85 16.17
CA GLY A 81 7.48 -10.51 15.40
C GLY A 81 7.94 -11.81 16.05
N SER A 82 8.08 -11.84 17.38
CA SER A 82 8.46 -13.05 18.12
C SER A 82 7.38 -14.15 18.03
N ALA A 83 6.11 -13.78 18.12
CA ALA A 83 5.01 -14.71 18.02
C ALA A 83 4.86 -15.29 16.60
N LEU A 84 4.96 -14.43 15.57
CA LEU A 84 4.95 -14.87 14.17
C LEU A 84 6.15 -15.77 13.84
N TYR A 85 7.32 -15.48 14.40
CA TYR A 85 8.50 -16.33 14.27
C TYR A 85 8.28 -17.72 14.86
N ALA A 86 7.69 -17.79 16.07
CA ALA A 86 7.37 -19.06 16.72
C ALA A 86 6.30 -19.86 15.96
N LEU A 87 5.39 -19.19 15.25
CA LEU A 87 4.40 -19.80 14.35
C LEU A 87 4.96 -20.23 12.99
N GLY A 88 6.26 -20.03 12.72
CA GLY A 88 6.88 -20.31 11.42
C GLY A 88 6.48 -19.34 10.30
N ARG A 89 5.79 -18.23 10.63
CA ARG A 89 5.33 -17.20 9.68
C ARG A 89 6.41 -16.14 9.49
N TYR A 90 7.59 -16.55 9.01
CA TYR A 90 8.79 -15.70 8.96
C TYR A 90 8.62 -14.43 8.11
N ALA A 91 7.90 -14.49 6.98
CA ALA A 91 7.64 -13.33 6.14
C ALA A 91 6.78 -12.26 6.85
N ASP A 92 5.82 -12.70 7.67
CA ASP A 92 4.98 -11.79 8.46
C ASP A 92 5.77 -11.24 9.67
N ALA A 93 6.61 -12.07 10.29
CA ALA A 93 7.53 -11.65 11.35
C ALA A 93 8.49 -10.55 10.86
N TYR A 94 9.03 -10.71 9.65
CA TYR A 94 9.89 -9.71 9.00
C TYR A 94 9.20 -8.34 8.87
N ARG A 95 7.94 -8.34 8.42
CA ARG A 95 7.13 -7.12 8.31
C ARG A 95 6.88 -6.51 9.67
N ALA A 96 6.50 -7.31 10.66
CA ALA A 96 6.25 -6.82 12.02
C ALA A 96 7.49 -6.13 12.63
N TYR A 97 8.69 -6.68 12.44
CA TYR A 97 9.93 -6.04 12.91
C TYR A 97 10.24 -4.75 12.14
N LYS A 98 10.04 -4.72 10.82
CA LYS A 98 10.21 -3.49 10.01
C LYS A 98 9.24 -2.39 10.38
N ASP A 99 7.98 -2.74 10.62
CA ASP A 99 6.96 -1.78 11.06
C ASP A 99 7.37 -1.17 12.41
N GLY A 100 7.86 -1.98 13.36
CA GLY A 100 8.40 -1.47 14.62
C GLY A 100 9.60 -0.52 14.45
N LEU A 101 10.52 -0.84 13.54
CA LEU A 101 11.68 0.00 13.24
C LEU A 101 11.32 1.33 12.59
N SER A 102 10.14 1.44 11.97
CA SER A 102 9.64 2.72 11.45
C SER A 102 9.30 3.71 12.58
N HIS A 103 9.00 3.21 13.78
CA HIS A 103 8.76 4.02 14.98
C HIS A 103 10.03 4.28 15.79
N GLU A 104 10.93 3.31 15.89
CA GLU A 104 12.23 3.46 16.55
C GLU A 104 13.33 2.70 15.78
N ALA A 105 14.04 3.41 14.90
CA ALA A 105 15.00 2.82 13.96
C ALA A 105 16.22 2.16 14.63
N SER A 106 16.58 2.59 15.84
CA SER A 106 17.75 2.11 16.60
C SER A 106 17.42 1.07 17.67
N ASN A 107 16.18 0.54 17.70
CA ASN A 107 15.79 -0.42 18.73
C ASN A 107 16.51 -1.76 18.57
N ALA A 108 17.39 -2.08 19.54
CA ALA A 108 18.23 -3.29 19.49
C ALA A 108 17.43 -4.59 19.41
N GLY A 109 16.31 -4.70 20.15
CA GLY A 109 15.49 -5.91 20.17
C GLY A 109 14.77 -6.17 18.84
N LEU A 110 14.33 -5.10 18.17
CA LEU A 110 13.73 -5.21 16.83
C LEU A 110 14.78 -5.57 15.77
N LEU A 111 15.98 -4.99 15.83
CA LEU A 111 17.08 -5.31 14.92
C LEU A 111 17.55 -6.76 15.11
N GLU A 112 17.64 -7.25 16.35
CA GLU A 112 17.97 -8.64 16.66
C GLU A 112 16.91 -9.60 16.14
N GLY A 113 15.63 -9.32 16.40
CA GLY A 113 14.51 -10.11 15.89
C GLY A 113 14.47 -10.15 14.36
N LEU A 114 14.76 -9.02 13.70
CA LEU A 114 14.85 -8.94 12.25
C LEU A 114 15.98 -9.84 11.70
N ARG A 115 17.19 -9.77 12.29
CA ARG A 115 18.32 -10.64 11.90
C ARG A 115 17.98 -12.12 12.09
N ALA A 116 17.32 -12.48 13.19
CA ALA A 116 16.91 -13.86 13.46
C ALA A 116 15.91 -14.39 12.40
N VAL A 117 14.95 -13.55 11.99
CA VAL A 117 14.01 -13.87 10.90
C VAL A 117 14.74 -14.02 9.57
N GLU A 118 15.61 -13.08 9.22
CA GLU A 118 16.40 -13.12 7.97
C GLU A 118 17.25 -14.39 7.90
N ALA A 119 17.90 -14.78 9.01
CA ALA A 119 18.66 -16.01 9.11
C ALA A 119 17.78 -17.26 8.86
N LYS A 120 16.58 -17.33 9.46
CA LYS A 120 15.64 -18.46 9.23
C LYS A 120 15.10 -18.48 7.80
N MET A 121 14.76 -17.33 7.24
CA MET A 121 14.32 -17.24 5.85
C MET A 121 15.44 -17.66 4.87
N ALA A 122 16.70 -17.40 5.20
CA ALA A 122 17.85 -17.89 4.45
C ALA A 122 18.04 -19.40 4.58
N THR A 123 17.78 -19.99 5.76
CA THR A 123 17.89 -21.45 5.97
C THR A 123 16.75 -22.26 5.36
N GLN A 124 15.54 -21.68 5.24
CA GLN A 124 14.39 -22.34 4.60
C GLN A 124 14.42 -22.30 3.07
N ARG A 125 15.39 -21.59 2.49
CA ARG A 125 15.67 -21.64 1.07
C ARG A 125 16.40 -22.97 0.79
N PRO A 126 15.87 -23.88 -0.04
CA PRO A 126 16.52 -25.16 -0.29
C PRO A 126 17.92 -24.96 -0.86
N ALA A 127 18.85 -25.81 -0.40
CA ALA A 127 20.27 -25.77 -0.73
C ALA A 127 20.54 -26.10 -2.20
N SER A 128 20.80 -25.06 -2.99
CA SER A 128 22.01 -24.97 -3.81
C SER A 128 22.64 -23.63 -3.41
N THR A 129 23.77 -23.53 -2.74
CA THR A 129 24.94 -24.39 -2.62
C THR A 129 25.71 -23.85 -1.41
N SER A 130 26.23 -24.73 -0.54
CA SER A 130 27.15 -24.35 0.53
C SER A 130 28.59 -24.46 0.05
N SER A 131 29.39 -23.41 0.22
CA SER A 131 30.73 -23.49 0.86
C SER A 131 31.42 -22.12 0.98
N SER A 132 31.58 -21.70 2.24
CA SER A 132 32.75 -21.06 2.88
C SER A 132 33.49 -19.87 2.24
N SER A 133 33.28 -18.70 2.87
CA SER A 133 34.28 -17.77 3.42
C SER A 133 35.59 -17.49 2.68
N SER A 134 35.71 -16.28 2.11
CA SER A 134 36.69 -15.25 2.52
C SER A 134 36.49 -13.98 1.68
N SER A 135 36.39 -12.83 2.37
CA SER A 135 36.67 -11.46 1.89
C SER A 135 36.86 -11.24 0.38
N SER A 136 35.81 -10.79 -0.30
CA SER A 136 35.78 -9.74 -1.33
C SER A 136 34.37 -9.74 -1.93
N ALA A 137 33.94 -8.57 -2.44
CA ALA A 137 32.61 -8.23 -2.96
C ALA A 137 31.70 -9.42 -3.41
N PRO A 138 30.38 -9.40 -3.12
CA PRO A 138 29.51 -10.50 -3.52
C PRO A 138 29.44 -10.59 -5.05
N PRO A 139 29.80 -11.74 -5.68
CA PRO A 139 29.38 -11.99 -7.03
C PRO A 139 27.87 -12.25 -6.98
N SER A 140 27.12 -11.50 -7.78
CA SER A 140 25.73 -11.80 -8.10
C SER A 140 25.61 -13.28 -8.45
N ALA A 141 24.94 -14.07 -7.60
CA ALA A 141 24.43 -15.37 -8.00
C ALA A 141 23.49 -15.10 -9.18
N THR A 142 23.98 -15.33 -10.39
CA THR A 142 23.24 -15.07 -11.61
C THR A 142 22.08 -16.05 -11.64
N VAL A 143 20.90 -15.56 -11.25
CA VAL A 143 19.65 -16.30 -11.45
C VAL A 143 19.58 -16.60 -12.94
N GLY A 144 19.70 -17.86 -13.34
CA GLY A 144 19.67 -18.24 -14.74
C GLY A 144 18.36 -17.80 -15.41
N LEU A 145 18.41 -17.45 -16.70
CA LEU A 145 17.22 -16.97 -17.44
C LEU A 145 16.02 -17.92 -17.30
N ARG A 146 16.27 -19.23 -17.35
CA ARG A 146 15.21 -20.24 -17.21
C ARG A 146 14.57 -20.22 -15.83
N SER A 147 15.32 -20.02 -14.75
CA SER A 147 14.75 -19.94 -13.40
C SER A 147 14.06 -18.60 -13.15
N PHE A 148 14.56 -17.52 -13.76
CA PHE A 148 13.88 -16.22 -13.72
C PHE A 148 12.52 -16.25 -14.44
N LEU A 149 12.43 -16.87 -15.62
CA LEU A 149 11.20 -16.91 -16.41
C LEU A 149 10.24 -18.03 -16.00
N LEU A 150 10.76 -19.23 -15.77
CA LEU A 150 9.99 -20.48 -15.64
C LEU A 150 10.30 -21.24 -14.35
N GLY A 151 10.95 -20.60 -13.36
CA GLY A 151 11.31 -21.25 -12.10
C GLY A 151 10.10 -21.63 -11.25
N ASP A 152 9.56 -20.68 -10.50
CA ASP A 152 8.44 -20.91 -9.61
C ASP A 152 7.11 -20.42 -10.22
N LYS A 153 5.98 -20.84 -9.64
CA LYS A 153 4.65 -20.32 -10.00
C LYS A 153 4.58 -18.79 -9.96
N ARG A 154 5.35 -18.16 -9.06
CA ARG A 154 5.48 -16.70 -8.97
C ARG A 154 6.21 -16.10 -10.17
N SER A 155 7.29 -16.73 -10.63
CA SER A 155 8.04 -16.31 -11.82
C SER A 155 7.16 -16.36 -13.07
N LEU A 156 6.43 -17.46 -13.25
CA LEU A 156 5.46 -17.62 -14.33
C LEU A 156 4.37 -16.54 -14.28
N PHE A 157 3.84 -16.25 -13.09
CA PHE A 157 2.84 -15.20 -12.92
C PHE A 157 3.39 -13.81 -13.22
N GLN A 158 4.63 -13.52 -12.82
CA GLN A 158 5.30 -12.26 -13.13
C GLN A 158 5.56 -12.10 -14.63
N LEU A 159 5.96 -13.17 -15.32
CA LEU A 159 6.11 -13.19 -16.78
C LEU A 159 4.77 -12.95 -17.49
N TYR A 160 3.71 -13.60 -17.01
CA TYR A 160 2.34 -13.39 -17.50
C TYR A 160 1.90 -11.93 -17.35
N GLN A 161 2.09 -11.33 -16.17
CA GLN A 161 1.78 -9.91 -15.96
C GLN A 161 2.66 -8.99 -16.80
N PHE A 162 3.94 -9.33 -16.98
CA PHE A 162 4.83 -8.59 -17.85
C PHE A 162 4.32 -8.57 -19.29
N ALA A 163 3.88 -9.72 -19.83
CA ALA A 163 3.28 -9.79 -21.15
C ALA A 163 2.01 -8.93 -21.28
N LEU A 164 1.12 -8.97 -20.29
CA LEU A 164 -0.07 -8.10 -20.27
C LEU A 164 0.30 -6.61 -20.24
N ARG A 165 1.31 -6.22 -19.46
CA ARG A 165 1.80 -4.84 -19.38
C ARG A 165 2.44 -4.36 -20.68
N CYS A 166 3.13 -5.23 -21.41
CA CYS A 166 3.62 -4.92 -22.76
C CYS A 166 2.46 -4.65 -23.73
N LEU A 167 1.40 -5.47 -23.69
CA LEU A 167 0.19 -5.25 -24.50
C LEU A 167 -0.55 -3.97 -24.11
N LEU A 168 -0.60 -3.65 -22.81
CA LEU A 168 -1.13 -2.38 -22.30
C LEU A 168 -0.36 -1.17 -22.84
N LEU A 169 0.98 -1.22 -22.82
CA LEU A 169 1.82 -0.18 -23.40
C LEU A 169 1.52 0.01 -24.89
N LEU A 170 1.36 -1.08 -25.64
CA LEU A 170 1.02 -1.02 -27.07
C LEU A 170 -0.35 -0.37 -27.30
N CYS A 171 -1.37 -0.74 -26.52
CA CYS A 171 -2.68 -0.11 -26.60
C CYS A 171 -2.64 1.38 -26.24
N PHE A 172 -1.87 1.75 -25.22
CA PHE A 172 -1.68 3.14 -24.83
C PHE A 172 -1.03 3.96 -25.95
N CYS A 173 0.07 3.48 -26.54
CA CYS A 173 0.72 4.15 -27.66
C CYS A 173 -0.21 4.26 -28.88
N ASN A 174 -0.93 3.18 -29.22
CA ASN A 174 -1.84 3.18 -30.35
C ASN A 174 -3.06 4.11 -30.14
N PHE A 175 -3.49 4.37 -28.90
CA PHE A 175 -4.56 5.33 -28.65
C PHE A 175 -4.19 6.74 -29.13
N TRP A 176 -2.97 7.18 -28.82
CA TRP A 176 -2.44 8.51 -29.18
C TRP A 176 -1.93 8.58 -30.61
N VAL A 177 -1.39 7.48 -31.13
CA VAL A 177 -0.90 7.36 -32.50
C VAL A 177 -1.56 6.13 -33.13
N PRO A 178 -2.78 6.25 -33.68
CA PRO A 178 -3.54 5.13 -34.20
C PRO A 178 -2.92 4.60 -35.49
N THR A 179 -2.08 3.57 -35.37
CA THR A 179 -1.40 2.91 -36.49
C THR A 179 -1.96 1.52 -36.79
N LEU A 180 -2.32 0.77 -35.74
CA LEU A 180 -2.79 -0.62 -35.82
C LEU A 180 -4.30 -0.75 -35.60
N LEU A 181 -4.83 -0.01 -34.63
CA LEU A 181 -6.25 -0.02 -34.25
C LEU A 181 -6.81 1.40 -34.26
N SER A 182 -8.13 1.53 -34.37
CA SER A 182 -8.80 2.82 -34.09
C SER A 182 -8.57 3.24 -32.64
N SER A 183 -8.53 4.55 -32.36
CA SER A 183 -8.36 5.05 -30.99
C SER A 183 -9.42 4.51 -30.04
N TYR A 184 -10.67 4.34 -30.50
CA TYR A 184 -11.73 3.71 -29.70
C TYR A 184 -11.40 2.26 -29.33
N ALA A 185 -10.97 1.45 -30.31
CA ALA A 185 -10.61 0.05 -30.07
C ALA A 185 -9.38 -0.06 -29.15
N ALA A 186 -8.39 0.80 -29.32
CA ALA A 186 -7.21 0.88 -28.47
C ALA A 186 -7.57 1.23 -27.02
N TYR A 187 -8.47 2.20 -26.83
CA TYR A 187 -9.00 2.58 -25.53
C TYR A 187 -9.72 1.40 -24.83
N ALA A 188 -10.67 0.77 -25.54
CA ALA A 188 -11.42 -0.35 -24.98
C ALA A 188 -10.50 -1.55 -24.65
N ASN A 189 -9.55 -1.86 -25.53
CA ASN A 189 -8.60 -2.96 -25.32
C ASN A 189 -7.63 -2.66 -24.16
N PHE A 190 -7.21 -1.41 -23.98
CA PHE A 190 -6.41 -1.00 -22.83
C PHE A 190 -7.14 -1.32 -21.52
N PHE A 191 -8.40 -0.90 -21.36
CA PHE A 191 -9.14 -1.16 -20.13
C PHE A 191 -9.48 -2.63 -19.93
N LYS A 192 -9.77 -3.39 -20.99
CA LYS A 192 -9.95 -4.85 -20.91
C LYS A 192 -8.68 -5.55 -20.43
N LEU A 193 -7.53 -5.24 -21.01
CA LEU A 193 -6.24 -5.80 -20.60
C LEU A 193 -5.90 -5.41 -19.16
N ALA A 194 -6.16 -4.16 -18.78
CA ALA A 194 -5.94 -3.69 -17.41
C ALA A 194 -6.82 -4.47 -16.43
N LEU A 195 -8.09 -4.68 -16.77
CA LEU A 195 -9.00 -5.47 -15.95
C LEU A 195 -8.50 -6.91 -15.79
N VAL A 196 -8.06 -7.57 -16.88
CA VAL A 196 -7.47 -8.92 -16.82
C VAL A 196 -6.21 -8.94 -15.96
N ASN A 197 -5.33 -7.94 -16.10
CA ASN A 197 -4.11 -7.83 -15.31
C ASN A 197 -4.39 -7.68 -13.80
N HIS A 198 -5.36 -6.85 -13.43
CA HIS A 198 -5.73 -6.63 -12.03
C HIS A 198 -6.53 -7.80 -11.46
N THR A 199 -7.44 -8.39 -12.25
CA THR A 199 -8.20 -9.57 -11.83
C THR A 199 -7.28 -10.75 -11.57
N SER A 200 -6.32 -10.98 -12.45
CA SER A 200 -5.34 -12.05 -12.28
C SER A 200 -4.42 -11.80 -11.08
N TYR A 201 -4.03 -10.54 -10.82
CA TYR A 201 -3.33 -10.15 -9.61
C TYR A 201 -4.11 -10.47 -8.35
N LEU A 202 -5.36 -9.99 -8.27
CA LEU A 202 -6.23 -10.19 -7.11
C LEU A 202 -6.52 -11.67 -6.86
N ALA A 203 -6.74 -12.45 -7.92
CA ALA A 203 -6.92 -13.90 -7.81
C ALA A 203 -5.64 -14.60 -7.32
N PHE A 204 -4.48 -14.18 -7.79
CA PHE A 204 -3.19 -14.73 -7.35
C PHE A 204 -2.86 -14.37 -5.89
N THR A 205 -3.20 -13.16 -5.45
CA THR A 205 -2.87 -12.68 -4.08
C THR A 205 -3.88 -13.10 -3.02
N HIS A 206 -5.17 -13.05 -3.32
CA HIS A 206 -6.24 -13.34 -2.34
C HIS A 206 -6.86 -14.73 -2.51
N GLY A 207 -6.58 -15.42 -3.62
CA GLY A 207 -7.18 -16.71 -3.94
C GLY A 207 -8.65 -16.58 -4.35
N ALA A 208 -9.36 -17.72 -4.33
CA ALA A 208 -10.76 -17.80 -4.76
C ALA A 208 -11.67 -16.86 -3.94
N PRO A 209 -12.65 -16.18 -4.58
CA PRO A 209 -13.63 -15.34 -3.90
C PRO A 209 -14.38 -16.07 -2.80
N LYS A 210 -14.46 -15.45 -1.61
CA LYS A 210 -15.23 -15.98 -0.48
C LYS A 210 -16.28 -14.96 -0.03
N TRP A 211 -17.50 -15.43 0.21
CA TRP A 211 -18.60 -14.62 0.73
C TRP A 211 -18.48 -14.43 2.24
N ASN A 212 -17.47 -13.66 2.68
CA ASN A 212 -17.31 -13.28 4.08
C ASN A 212 -16.72 -11.88 4.22
N ALA A 213 -17.02 -11.22 5.35
CA ALA A 213 -16.62 -9.84 5.61
C ALA A 213 -15.09 -9.66 5.64
N MET A 214 -14.34 -10.66 6.11
CA MET A 214 -12.89 -10.61 6.19
C MET A 214 -12.21 -10.63 4.81
N TYR A 215 -12.72 -11.44 3.87
CA TYR A 215 -12.27 -11.47 2.49
C TYR A 215 -12.63 -10.17 1.78
N ALA A 216 -13.87 -9.70 1.93
CA ALA A 216 -14.31 -8.42 1.37
C ALA A 216 -13.44 -7.25 1.87
N GLN A 217 -13.14 -7.21 3.18
CA GLN A 217 -12.29 -6.17 3.75
C GLN A 217 -10.86 -6.22 3.20
N ARG A 218 -10.27 -7.41 3.07
CA ARG A 218 -8.93 -7.56 2.49
C ARG A 218 -8.88 -7.12 1.03
N LEU A 219 -9.90 -7.49 0.25
CA LEU A 219 -10.01 -7.12 -1.15
C LEU A 219 -10.19 -5.61 -1.31
N LEU A 220 -11.10 -4.99 -0.56
CA LEU A 220 -11.39 -3.56 -0.68
C LEU A 220 -10.23 -2.66 -0.23
N LEU A 221 -9.41 -3.13 0.71
CA LEU A 221 -8.20 -2.42 1.16
C LEU A 221 -7.01 -2.62 0.22
N ASP A 222 -7.08 -3.54 -0.75
CA ASP A 222 -6.02 -3.73 -1.73
C ASP A 222 -6.06 -2.61 -2.79
N PRO A 223 -4.97 -1.86 -2.99
CA PRO A 223 -4.89 -0.84 -4.05
C PRO A 223 -5.23 -1.38 -5.45
N ALA A 224 -4.91 -2.64 -5.74
CA ALA A 224 -5.22 -3.24 -7.04
C ALA A 224 -6.73 -3.42 -7.26
N ALA A 225 -7.51 -3.62 -6.20
CA ALA A 225 -8.97 -3.68 -6.31
C ALA A 225 -9.55 -2.30 -6.65
N GLN A 226 -8.94 -1.22 -6.17
CA GLN A 226 -9.37 0.13 -6.49
C GLN A 226 -9.16 0.46 -7.98
N VAL A 227 -8.00 0.08 -8.52
CA VAL A 227 -7.71 0.25 -9.95
C VAL A 227 -8.60 -0.67 -10.79
N PHE A 228 -8.93 -1.87 -10.30
CA PHE A 228 -9.93 -2.73 -10.94
C PHE A 228 -11.29 -2.03 -11.07
N PHE A 229 -11.83 -1.43 -10.01
CA PHE A 229 -13.10 -0.70 -10.07
C PHE A 229 -13.01 0.52 -10.99
N PHE A 230 -11.89 1.25 -10.97
CA PHE A 230 -11.63 2.34 -11.90
C PHE A 230 -11.70 1.85 -13.36
N CYS A 231 -11.05 0.73 -13.68
CA CYS A 231 -11.08 0.16 -15.03
C CYS A 231 -12.49 -0.29 -15.44
N LEU A 232 -13.29 -0.80 -14.49
CA LEU A 232 -14.67 -1.21 -14.75
C LEU A 232 -15.55 -0.03 -15.15
N VAL A 233 -15.38 1.13 -14.49
CA VAL A 233 -16.10 2.37 -14.84
C VAL A 233 -15.76 2.85 -16.25
N PHE A 234 -14.48 2.86 -16.63
CA PHE A 234 -14.05 3.43 -17.90
C PHE A 234 -14.12 2.47 -19.09
N TRP A 235 -14.13 1.15 -18.88
CA TRP A 235 -14.26 0.17 -19.98
C TRP A 235 -15.54 0.41 -20.80
N VAL A 236 -16.67 0.64 -20.14
CA VAL A 236 -17.95 0.87 -20.81
C VAL A 236 -18.20 2.33 -21.20
N SER A 237 -17.25 3.22 -20.90
CA SER A 237 -17.39 4.65 -21.16
C SER A 237 -16.93 5.04 -22.56
N ALA A 238 -17.33 6.24 -23.02
CA ALA A 238 -16.72 6.87 -24.19
C ALA A 238 -15.21 7.10 -23.95
N PRO A 239 -14.38 7.25 -25.00
CA PRO A 239 -12.94 7.41 -24.82
C PRO A 239 -12.56 8.69 -24.06
N HIS A 240 -12.17 8.54 -22.80
CA HIS A 240 -11.59 9.62 -21.99
C HIS A 240 -10.08 9.43 -21.94
N GLY A 241 -9.32 10.09 -22.81
CA GLY A 241 -7.86 9.91 -22.90
C GLY A 241 -7.12 10.11 -21.57
N MET A 242 -7.57 11.06 -20.75
CA MET A 242 -7.03 11.31 -19.41
C MET A 242 -7.19 10.11 -18.46
N ALA A 243 -8.23 9.29 -18.62
CA ALA A 243 -8.48 8.12 -17.79
C ALA A 243 -7.46 6.99 -18.01
N LEU A 244 -6.74 6.99 -19.14
CA LEU A 244 -5.67 6.03 -19.39
C LEU A 244 -4.45 6.30 -18.50
N ILE A 245 -4.21 7.56 -18.13
CA ILE A 245 -2.97 8.02 -17.51
C ILE A 245 -2.74 7.39 -16.13
N PRO A 246 -3.69 7.39 -15.17
CA PRO A 246 -3.46 6.82 -13.84
C PRO A 246 -3.08 5.33 -13.90
N VAL A 247 -3.83 4.55 -14.69
CA VAL A 247 -3.59 3.11 -14.86
C VAL A 247 -2.25 2.87 -15.55
N PHE A 248 -1.95 3.64 -16.60
CA PHE A 248 -0.70 3.54 -17.33
C PHE A 248 0.51 3.80 -16.42
N LEU A 249 0.51 4.91 -15.68
CA LEU A 249 1.62 5.28 -14.80
C LEU A 249 1.92 4.19 -13.77
N LEU A 250 0.88 3.63 -13.14
CA LEU A 250 1.03 2.56 -12.15
C LEU A 250 1.59 1.28 -12.77
N GLU A 251 1.06 0.85 -13.91
CA GLU A 251 1.50 -0.38 -14.57
C GLU A 251 2.91 -0.27 -15.18
N MET A 252 3.29 0.90 -15.68
CA MET A 252 4.61 1.12 -16.26
C MET A 252 5.72 1.01 -15.22
N VAL A 253 5.50 1.44 -13.98
CA VAL A 253 6.47 1.24 -12.89
C VAL A 253 6.77 -0.26 -12.71
N HIS A 254 5.75 -1.10 -12.74
CA HIS A 254 5.91 -2.55 -12.63
C HIS A 254 6.54 -3.17 -13.88
N LEU A 255 6.17 -2.70 -15.07
CA LEU A 255 6.78 -3.13 -16.34
C LEU A 255 8.29 -2.88 -16.33
N PHE A 256 8.70 -1.66 -16.01
CA PHE A 256 10.11 -1.27 -16.01
C PHE A 256 10.91 -1.98 -14.92
N THR A 257 10.32 -2.20 -13.73
CA THR A 257 10.97 -2.95 -12.65
C THR A 257 11.27 -4.39 -13.09
N TYR A 258 10.33 -5.04 -13.78
CA TYR A 258 10.54 -6.39 -14.32
C TYR A 258 11.55 -6.38 -15.46
N LEU A 259 11.45 -5.42 -16.39
CA LEU A 259 12.39 -5.29 -17.52
C LEU A 259 13.82 -5.06 -17.04
N GLN A 260 14.03 -4.22 -16.03
CA GLN A 260 15.35 -4.01 -15.42
C GLN A 260 15.90 -5.32 -14.84
N SER A 261 15.06 -6.10 -14.14
CA SER A 261 15.46 -7.38 -13.57
C SER A 261 15.82 -8.39 -14.67
N LEU A 262 15.06 -8.42 -15.76
CA LEU A 262 15.32 -9.27 -16.93
C LEU A 262 16.64 -8.89 -17.61
N LEU A 263 16.89 -7.60 -17.84
CA LEU A 263 18.14 -7.11 -18.42
C LEU A 263 19.35 -7.45 -17.54
N GLN A 264 19.20 -7.41 -16.23
CA GLN A 264 20.25 -7.80 -15.28
C GLN A 264 20.57 -9.29 -15.38
N VAL A 265 19.53 -10.15 -15.49
CA VAL A 265 19.71 -11.59 -15.68
C VAL A 265 20.38 -11.93 -17.02
N LEU A 266 20.09 -11.15 -18.07
CA LEU A 266 20.70 -11.31 -19.39
C LEU A 266 22.13 -10.73 -19.48
N GLY A 267 22.63 -10.07 -18.44
CA GLY A 267 23.92 -9.36 -18.49
C GLY A 267 23.90 -8.14 -19.43
N LEU A 268 22.72 -7.65 -19.78
CA LEU A 268 22.50 -6.52 -20.70
C LEU A 268 22.21 -5.20 -19.98
N ALA A 269 22.08 -5.21 -18.65
CA ALA A 269 21.72 -4.03 -17.86
C ALA A 269 22.64 -2.84 -18.10
N ASP A 270 23.95 -3.08 -18.24
CA ASP A 270 24.96 -2.04 -18.46
C ASP A 270 25.38 -1.91 -19.93
N SER A 271 24.65 -2.53 -20.85
CA SER A 271 24.94 -2.41 -22.28
C SER A 271 24.79 -0.96 -22.76
N ALA A 272 25.66 -0.54 -23.69
CA ALA A 272 25.64 0.80 -24.27
C ALA A 272 24.25 1.24 -24.79
N PRO A 273 23.48 0.42 -25.53
CA PRO A 273 22.15 0.83 -25.99
C PRO A 273 21.16 1.02 -24.82
N VAL A 274 21.18 0.15 -23.81
CA VAL A 274 20.28 0.27 -22.64
C VAL A 274 20.61 1.53 -21.84
N THR A 275 21.89 1.80 -21.62
CA THR A 275 22.37 2.99 -20.93
C THR A 275 22.01 4.26 -21.70
N LEU A 276 22.12 4.24 -23.04
CA LEU A 276 21.74 5.35 -23.91
C LEU A 276 20.24 5.65 -23.82
N VAL A 277 19.38 4.64 -23.97
CA VAL A 277 17.91 4.81 -23.89
C VAL A 277 17.51 5.30 -22.50
N THR A 278 18.07 4.72 -21.45
CA THR A 278 17.76 5.11 -20.07
C THR A 278 18.17 6.55 -19.80
N SER A 279 19.38 6.95 -20.17
CA SER A 279 19.92 8.29 -19.89
C SER A 279 19.32 9.39 -20.77
N LYS A 280 19.06 9.10 -22.05
CA LYS A 280 18.62 10.12 -23.04
C LYS A 280 17.11 10.23 -23.18
N ALA A 281 16.35 9.16 -22.93
CA ALA A 281 14.89 9.18 -23.08
C ALA A 281 14.17 9.03 -21.73
N LEU A 282 14.48 8.00 -20.95
CA LEU A 282 13.71 7.67 -19.76
C LEU A 282 13.94 8.66 -18.60
N VAL A 283 15.20 9.04 -18.33
CA VAL A 283 15.53 9.97 -17.24
C VAL A 283 14.92 11.37 -17.45
N PRO A 284 15.01 12.00 -18.63
CA PRO A 284 14.35 13.29 -18.86
C PRO A 284 12.83 13.23 -18.72
N LEU A 285 12.19 12.19 -19.25
CA LEU A 285 10.75 12.03 -19.17
C LEU A 285 10.29 11.82 -17.73
N THR A 286 11.01 11.00 -16.96
CA THR A 286 10.71 10.79 -15.54
C THR A 286 11.02 12.02 -14.68
N ALA A 287 12.02 12.82 -15.04
CA ALA A 287 12.31 14.10 -14.38
C ALA A 287 11.16 15.10 -14.51
N LEU A 288 10.52 15.18 -15.70
CA LEU A 288 9.34 16.01 -15.92
C LEU A 288 8.20 15.62 -14.96
N ILE A 289 7.99 14.31 -14.79
CA ILE A 289 6.92 13.79 -13.93
C ILE A 289 7.23 14.01 -12.44
N ILE A 290 8.48 13.86 -12.02
CA ILE A 290 8.89 14.00 -10.61
C ILE A 290 9.00 15.46 -10.18
N SER A 291 9.30 16.38 -11.11
CA SER A 291 9.45 17.82 -10.85
C SER A 291 10.41 18.13 -9.69
N ASP A 292 11.48 17.35 -9.55
CA ASP A 292 12.49 17.50 -8.49
C ASP A 292 13.87 17.79 -9.10
N PRO A 293 14.49 18.94 -8.81
CA PRO A 293 15.76 19.34 -9.40
C PRO A 293 16.92 18.43 -8.99
N SER A 294 16.81 17.69 -7.88
CA SER A 294 17.82 16.75 -7.41
C SER A 294 17.80 15.43 -8.19
N PHE A 295 16.72 15.13 -8.92
CA PHE A 295 16.49 13.81 -9.53
C PHE A 295 17.58 13.36 -10.52
N PRO A 296 18.09 14.21 -11.44
CA PRO A 296 19.12 13.79 -12.39
C PRO A 296 20.43 13.36 -11.72
N GLN A 297 20.76 13.94 -10.56
CA GLN A 297 22.00 13.70 -9.82
C GLN A 297 21.96 12.43 -8.96
N LEU A 298 20.78 11.83 -8.77
CA LEU A 298 20.64 10.62 -7.97
C LEU A 298 21.26 9.39 -8.66
N ALA A 299 21.79 8.47 -7.85
CA ALA A 299 22.18 7.14 -8.31
C ALA A 299 20.96 6.38 -8.88
N THR A 300 21.20 5.48 -9.84
CA THR A 300 20.14 4.75 -10.57
C THR A 300 19.12 4.09 -9.64
N ARG A 301 19.58 3.40 -8.58
CA ARG A 301 18.70 2.76 -7.59
C ARG A 301 17.84 3.76 -6.83
N ALA A 302 18.39 4.92 -6.47
CA ALA A 302 17.67 5.98 -5.77
C ALA A 302 16.64 6.67 -6.70
N LYS A 303 16.95 6.81 -7.99
CA LYS A 303 15.99 7.27 -9.01
C LYS A 303 14.76 6.35 -9.06
N TRP A 304 14.98 5.03 -9.13
CA TRP A 304 13.88 4.05 -9.14
C TRP A 304 13.05 4.08 -7.87
N ALA A 305 13.68 4.16 -6.69
CA ALA A 305 12.96 4.28 -5.43
C ALA A 305 12.08 5.55 -5.38
N LYS A 306 12.62 6.68 -5.84
CA LYS A 306 11.89 7.96 -5.90
C LYS A 306 10.77 7.93 -6.93
N LEU A 307 10.96 7.25 -8.06
CA LEU A 307 9.92 7.04 -9.06
C LEU A 307 8.77 6.20 -8.49
N TYR A 308 9.10 5.10 -7.82
CA TYR A 308 8.12 4.19 -7.23
C TYR A 308 7.26 4.88 -6.17
N THR A 309 7.82 5.82 -5.40
CA THR A 309 7.07 6.57 -4.38
C THR A 309 6.30 7.75 -4.96
N ARG A 310 6.80 8.41 -6.01
CA ARG A 310 6.15 9.57 -6.63
C ARG A 310 5.03 9.21 -7.59
N MET A 311 5.14 8.10 -8.33
CA MET A 311 4.15 7.73 -9.36
C MET A 311 2.72 7.59 -8.83
N PRO A 312 2.47 6.92 -7.69
CA PRO A 312 1.13 6.87 -7.10
C PRO A 312 0.57 8.26 -6.76
N GLN A 313 1.41 9.21 -6.35
CA GLN A 313 0.97 10.58 -6.08
C GLN A 313 0.56 11.31 -7.36
N VAL A 314 1.33 11.15 -8.44
CA VAL A 314 0.99 11.75 -9.74
C VAL A 314 -0.30 11.15 -10.29
N ALA A 315 -0.46 9.83 -10.22
CA ALA A 315 -1.69 9.16 -10.60
C ALA A 315 -2.90 9.68 -9.80
N ALA A 316 -2.75 9.86 -8.48
CA ALA A 316 -3.79 10.41 -7.62
C ALA A 316 -4.15 11.87 -7.98
N ASN A 317 -3.18 12.71 -8.33
CA ASN A 317 -3.44 14.07 -8.81
C ASN A 317 -4.26 14.06 -10.11
N VAL A 318 -3.95 13.15 -11.03
CA VAL A 318 -4.69 12.98 -12.28
C VAL A 318 -6.10 12.44 -12.02
N ASP A 319 -6.29 11.52 -11.06
CA ASP A 319 -7.61 11.06 -10.64
C ASP A 319 -8.50 12.22 -10.19
N VAL A 320 -7.99 13.10 -9.32
CA VAL A 320 -8.73 14.29 -8.89
C VAL A 320 -9.05 15.20 -10.08
N ALA A 321 -8.10 15.41 -10.99
CA ALA A 321 -8.32 16.21 -12.19
C ALA A 321 -9.42 15.63 -13.11
N ILE A 322 -9.49 14.31 -13.27
CA ILE A 322 -10.58 13.63 -13.99
C ILE A 322 -11.91 13.91 -13.31
N GLY A 323 -11.97 13.82 -11.97
CA GLY A 323 -13.19 14.08 -11.21
C GLY A 323 -13.71 15.50 -11.43
N VAL A 324 -12.82 16.49 -11.41
CA VAL A 324 -13.15 17.90 -11.70
C VAL A 324 -13.57 18.07 -13.17
N ALA A 325 -12.85 17.45 -14.11
CA ALA A 325 -13.19 17.52 -15.54
C ALA A 325 -14.59 16.97 -15.83
N LEU A 326 -14.97 15.85 -15.21
CA LEU A 326 -16.32 15.28 -15.34
C LEU A 326 -17.40 16.20 -14.77
N ILE A 327 -17.12 16.96 -13.70
CA ILE A 327 -18.04 18.00 -13.21
C ILE A 327 -18.21 19.09 -14.25
N LEU A 328 -17.12 19.59 -14.85
CA LEU A 328 -17.19 20.62 -15.87
C LEU A 328 -17.89 20.12 -17.15
N GLU A 329 -17.73 18.84 -17.48
CA GLU A 329 -18.40 18.20 -18.61
C GLU A 329 -19.94 18.21 -18.46
N MET A 330 -20.47 18.31 -17.24
CA MET A 330 -21.92 18.50 -17.03
C MET A 330 -22.47 19.78 -17.64
N LEU A 331 -21.62 20.78 -17.89
CA LEU A 331 -21.98 22.02 -18.55
C LEU A 331 -22.03 21.88 -20.08
N THR A 332 -21.61 20.73 -20.62
CA THR A 332 -21.56 20.46 -22.06
C THR A 332 -22.72 19.58 -22.51
N PRO A 333 -23.03 19.54 -23.82
CA PRO A 333 -24.00 18.59 -24.38
C PRO A 333 -23.60 17.12 -24.22
N ALA A 334 -22.31 16.83 -23.99
CA ALA A 334 -21.76 15.49 -23.81
C ALA A 334 -21.96 14.91 -22.39
N ARG A 335 -22.69 15.61 -21.52
CA ARG A 335 -22.91 15.24 -20.11
C ARG A 335 -23.26 13.76 -19.90
N ASN A 336 -22.50 13.09 -19.04
CA ASN A 336 -22.76 11.72 -18.61
C ASN A 336 -22.92 11.66 -17.08
N PHE A 337 -24.16 11.85 -16.62
CA PHE A 337 -24.48 11.90 -15.19
C PHE A 337 -24.14 10.60 -14.46
N LEU A 338 -24.38 9.45 -15.10
CA LEU A 338 -24.09 8.14 -14.51
C LEU A 338 -22.58 7.95 -14.31
N LEU A 339 -21.78 8.29 -15.32
CA LEU A 339 -20.31 8.22 -15.23
C LEU A 339 -19.79 9.13 -14.11
N LEU A 340 -20.31 10.35 -14.01
CA LEU A 340 -19.95 11.27 -12.93
C LEU A 340 -20.24 10.65 -11.56
N VAL A 341 -21.47 10.18 -11.33
CA VAL A 341 -21.86 9.60 -10.04
C VAL A 341 -21.01 8.38 -9.71
N LEU A 342 -20.84 7.43 -10.64
CA LEU A 342 -20.04 6.23 -10.44
C LEU A 342 -18.58 6.56 -10.14
N TYR A 343 -18.00 7.49 -10.91
CA TYR A 343 -16.61 7.90 -10.73
C TYR A 343 -16.39 8.54 -9.36
N TRP A 344 -17.28 9.44 -8.93
CA TRP A 344 -17.18 10.08 -7.62
C TRP A 344 -17.42 9.11 -6.45
N GLN A 345 -18.25 8.07 -6.62
CA GLN A 345 -18.33 7.00 -5.61
C GLN A 345 -17.02 6.20 -5.51
N VAL A 346 -16.39 5.85 -6.64
CA VAL A 346 -15.08 5.20 -6.64
C VAL A 346 -14.04 6.10 -5.98
N LEU A 347 -14.02 7.39 -6.34
CA LEU A 347 -13.06 8.37 -5.80
C LEU A 347 -13.24 8.55 -4.29
N ARG A 348 -14.49 8.55 -3.80
CA ARG A 348 -14.81 8.59 -2.36
C ARG A 348 -14.25 7.37 -1.63
N VAL A 349 -14.51 6.16 -2.12
CA VAL A 349 -13.98 4.94 -1.48
C VAL A 349 -12.44 4.93 -1.51
N ARG A 350 -11.83 5.39 -2.60
CA ARG A 350 -10.38 5.50 -2.70
C ARG A 350 -9.81 6.55 -1.75
N TYR A 351 -10.48 7.68 -1.57
CA TYR A 351 -10.05 8.77 -0.68
C TYR A 351 -9.92 8.31 0.76
N MET A 352 -10.83 7.45 1.18
CA MET A 352 -10.84 6.84 2.51
C MET A 352 -9.63 5.96 2.82
N ILE A 353 -8.96 5.44 1.80
CA ILE A 353 -7.93 4.40 1.94
C ILE A 353 -6.56 4.92 1.51
N SER A 354 -6.50 5.72 0.44
CA SER A 354 -5.25 6.18 -0.17
C SER A 354 -4.79 7.53 0.41
N PRO A 355 -3.66 7.58 1.13
CA PRO A 355 -3.13 8.84 1.62
C PRO A 355 -2.66 9.77 0.48
N GLN A 356 -2.26 9.21 -0.66
CA GLN A 356 -1.86 9.99 -1.83
C GLN A 356 -3.05 10.76 -2.42
N LEU A 357 -4.22 10.12 -2.47
CA LEU A 357 -5.44 10.77 -2.94
C LEU A 357 -5.89 11.86 -1.97
N GLN A 358 -5.76 11.64 -0.66
CA GLN A 358 -6.03 12.70 0.32
C GLN A 358 -5.12 13.91 0.12
N GLU A 359 -3.82 13.68 -0.12
CA GLU A 359 -2.88 14.75 -0.43
C GLU A 359 -3.22 15.47 -1.73
N ALA A 360 -3.67 14.75 -2.75
CA ALA A 360 -4.12 15.35 -4.02
C ALA A 360 -5.31 16.31 -3.81
N PHE A 361 -6.28 15.94 -2.98
CA PHE A 361 -7.39 16.83 -2.61
C PHE A 361 -6.94 18.03 -1.75
N ARG A 362 -5.99 17.85 -0.82
CA ARG A 362 -5.39 18.97 -0.07
C ARG A 362 -4.68 19.95 -1.01
N ALA A 363 -3.92 19.43 -1.97
CA ALA A 363 -3.22 20.25 -2.97
C ALA A 363 -4.22 21.00 -3.87
N LEU A 364 -5.31 20.35 -4.29
CA LEU A 364 -6.40 20.99 -5.02
C LEU A 364 -7.02 22.13 -4.19
N HIS A 365 -7.35 21.88 -2.93
CA HIS A 365 -7.91 22.88 -2.01
C HIS A 365 -6.97 24.09 -1.87
N ALA A 366 -5.67 23.84 -1.65
CA ALA A 366 -4.66 24.90 -1.57
C ALA A 366 -4.58 25.72 -2.87
N THR A 367 -4.65 25.06 -4.02
CA THR A 367 -4.67 25.72 -5.34
C THR A 367 -5.93 26.57 -5.54
N ILE A 368 -7.09 26.11 -5.07
CA ILE A 368 -8.31 26.91 -5.12
C ILE A 368 -8.19 28.13 -4.22
N LEU A 369 -7.62 27.98 -3.02
CA LEU A 369 -7.41 29.10 -2.10
C LEU A 369 -6.44 30.15 -2.67
N THR A 370 -5.38 29.75 -3.37
CA THR A 370 -4.48 30.72 -4.01
C THR A 370 -5.19 31.51 -5.10
N ILE A 371 -6.09 30.88 -5.86
CA ILE A 371 -6.91 31.55 -6.87
C ILE A 371 -7.92 32.50 -6.21
N VAL A 372 -8.64 32.03 -5.19
CA VAL A 372 -9.69 32.80 -4.49
C VAL A 372 -9.13 34.02 -3.77
N HIS A 373 -7.96 33.91 -3.16
CA HIS A 373 -7.30 35.03 -2.47
C HIS A 373 -6.44 35.90 -3.40
N HIS A 374 -6.37 35.59 -4.69
CA HIS A 374 -5.61 36.42 -5.63
C HIS A 374 -6.27 37.81 -5.76
N PRO A 375 -5.51 38.93 -5.72
CA PRO A 375 -6.08 40.29 -5.76
C PRO A 375 -6.94 40.59 -6.99
N ARG A 376 -6.75 39.84 -8.08
CA ARG A 376 -7.52 39.96 -9.33
C ARG A 376 -8.70 38.99 -9.44
N CYS A 377 -8.97 38.18 -8.41
CA CYS A 377 -10.06 37.23 -8.43
C CYS A 377 -11.40 37.94 -8.20
N PRO A 378 -12.44 37.71 -9.03
CA PRO A 378 -13.75 38.28 -8.77
C PRO A 378 -14.32 37.81 -7.42
N ALA A 379 -14.82 38.74 -6.60
CA ALA A 379 -15.37 38.43 -5.27
C ALA A 379 -16.48 37.36 -5.30
N VAL A 380 -17.20 37.25 -6.41
CA VAL A 380 -18.21 36.21 -6.66
C VAL A 380 -17.62 34.80 -6.57
N VAL A 381 -16.41 34.58 -7.07
CA VAL A 381 -15.73 33.27 -7.05
C VAL A 381 -15.41 32.87 -5.62
N GLY A 382 -14.87 33.81 -4.82
CA GLY A 382 -14.57 33.55 -3.41
C GLY A 382 -15.84 33.30 -2.57
N ALA A 383 -16.89 34.08 -2.80
CA ALA A 383 -18.17 33.88 -2.12
C ALA A 383 -18.84 32.54 -2.50
N ALA A 384 -18.80 32.15 -3.78
CA ALA A 384 -19.32 30.88 -4.24
C ALA A 384 -18.55 29.70 -3.63
N TYR A 385 -17.22 29.77 -3.67
CA TYR A 385 -16.36 28.75 -3.06
C TYR A 385 -16.61 28.63 -1.55
N GLY A 386 -16.68 29.74 -0.83
CA GLY A 386 -16.96 29.75 0.61
C GLY A 386 -18.29 29.09 0.95
N LYS A 387 -19.35 29.33 0.17
CA LYS A 387 -20.66 28.67 0.35
C LYS A 387 -20.58 27.17 0.10
N ILE A 388 -19.93 26.74 -0.98
CA ILE A 388 -19.76 25.32 -1.32
C ILE A 388 -18.94 24.61 -0.23
N HIS A 389 -17.85 25.22 0.21
CA HIS A 389 -16.99 24.69 1.25
C HIS A 389 -17.73 24.56 2.60
N ALA A 390 -18.44 25.62 3.02
CA ALA A 390 -19.23 25.59 4.25
C ALA A 390 -20.33 24.52 4.21
N PHE A 391 -20.99 24.35 3.05
CA PHE A 391 -21.95 23.28 2.84
C PHE A 391 -21.31 21.90 2.97
N ALA A 392 -20.15 21.68 2.34
CA ALA A 392 -19.43 20.41 2.40
C ALA A 392 -19.00 20.05 3.84
N VAL A 393 -18.45 21.01 4.59
CA VAL A 393 -18.07 20.82 6.00
C VAL A 393 -19.29 20.53 6.87
N LYS A 394 -20.40 21.24 6.66
CA LYS A 394 -21.64 20.96 7.40
C LYS A 394 -22.16 19.54 7.14
N MET A 395 -21.99 19.05 5.91
CA MET A 395 -22.36 17.68 5.53
C MET A 395 -21.45 16.65 6.21
N SER A 396 -20.14 16.91 6.31
CA SER A 396 -19.22 16.03 7.04
C SER A 396 -19.54 15.98 8.53
N ASP A 397 -19.82 17.14 9.14
CA ASP A 397 -20.12 17.25 10.57
C ASP A 397 -21.45 16.57 10.93
N ALA A 398 -22.48 16.75 10.10
CA ALA A 398 -23.77 16.08 10.28
C ALA A 398 -23.64 14.55 10.20
N VAL A 399 -22.80 14.06 9.29
CA VAL A 399 -22.53 12.62 9.14
C VAL A 399 -21.73 12.08 10.32
N GLN A 400 -20.73 12.82 10.82
CA GLN A 400 -19.99 12.48 12.03
C GLN A 400 -20.87 12.45 13.29
N GLN A 401 -21.76 13.44 13.45
CA GLN A 401 -22.70 13.51 14.59
C GLN A 401 -23.72 12.37 14.55
N GLN A 402 -24.27 12.06 13.39
CA GLN A 402 -25.21 10.94 13.21
C GLN A 402 -24.54 9.57 13.43
N GLN A 403 -23.22 9.49 13.24
CA GLN A 403 -22.43 8.27 13.46
C GLN A 403 -21.92 8.13 14.91
N GLN A 404 -21.64 9.23 15.61
CA GLN A 404 -21.41 9.20 17.06
C GLN A 404 -22.67 8.79 17.84
N ALA A 405 -23.86 9.06 17.31
CA ALA A 405 -25.12 8.54 17.85
C ALA A 405 -25.32 7.04 17.55
N ALA A 406 -24.68 6.50 16.50
CA ALA A 406 -24.80 5.09 16.07
C ALA A 406 -23.66 4.18 16.59
N SER A 407 -22.58 4.75 17.15
CA SER A 407 -21.36 4.02 17.58
C SER A 407 -21.51 3.22 18.88
N GLY A 408 -22.73 3.09 19.43
CA GLY A 408 -23.05 2.11 20.48
C GLY A 408 -23.01 0.65 20.02
N ALA A 409 -22.92 0.38 18.70
CA ALA A 409 -22.82 -0.97 18.15
C ALA A 409 -21.53 -1.12 17.32
N GLY A 410 -20.53 -1.78 17.91
CA GLY A 410 -19.23 -2.03 17.28
C GLY A 410 -19.31 -3.03 16.12
N GLY A 411 -18.93 -2.59 14.93
CA GLY A 411 -18.67 -3.43 13.76
C GLY A 411 -18.57 -2.62 12.47
N LEU A 412 -17.59 -2.95 11.61
CA LEU A 412 -17.20 -2.49 10.25
C LEU A 412 -17.60 -1.07 9.72
N ALA A 413 -18.73 -0.48 10.10
CA ALA A 413 -19.17 0.87 9.76
C ALA A 413 -18.24 1.98 10.25
N SER A 414 -17.45 1.73 11.31
CA SER A 414 -16.50 2.69 11.87
C SER A 414 -15.30 2.97 10.96
N ARG A 415 -14.97 2.07 10.01
CA ARG A 415 -13.79 2.22 9.13
C ARG A 415 -14.13 2.56 7.68
N CYS A 416 -15.42 2.58 7.33
CA CYS A 416 -15.92 2.99 6.01
C CYS A 416 -16.46 4.44 5.99
N ASN A 417 -16.25 5.26 7.02
CA ASN A 417 -16.68 6.67 6.98
C ASN A 417 -15.61 7.67 7.43
N ILE A 418 -14.96 8.33 6.45
CA ILE A 418 -14.43 9.69 6.55
C ILE A 418 -14.76 10.32 5.19
N MET A 419 -15.76 11.21 5.21
CA MET A 419 -16.17 12.03 4.05
C MET A 419 -15.05 12.98 3.62
#